data_AF-A0A1C5MZH9-F1
#
_entry.id   AF-A0A1C5MZH9-F1
#
_cell.length_a   1.000
_cell.length_b   1.000
_cell.length_c   1.000
_cell.angle_alpha   90.00
_cell.angle_beta   90.00
_cell.angle_gamma   90.00
#
_symmetry.space_group_name_H-M   'P 1'
#
loop_
_entity.id
_entity.type
_entity.pdbx_description
1 polymer ?
#
loop_
_entity_poly.entity_id
_entity_poly.type
_entity_poly.pdbx_seq_one_letter_code
_entity_poly.pdbx_strand_id
1 'polypeptide(L)' 'MRILVESLKRLYENGRVTKAQLQKRVEKKTLTIDEFNYIVGEEEKTEPEQSEE' A
#
# COMPACT_ATOMS: atom_id res chain seq x y z
N MET A 1 2.01 -14.48 -7.02
CA MET A 1 3.12 -13.86 -6.25
C MET A 1 2.85 -12.36 -6.06
N ARG A 2 1.96 -11.94 -5.16
CA ARG A 2 1.80 -10.51 -4.78
C ARG A 2 1.61 -10.28 -3.26
N ILE A 3 1.97 -11.26 -2.42
CA ILE A 3 1.88 -11.17 -0.95
C ILE A 3 2.62 -9.93 -0.39
N LEU A 4 3.73 -9.54 -1.04
CA LEU A 4 4.51 -8.36 -0.66
C LEU A 4 3.71 -7.05 -0.82
N VAL A 5 2.94 -6.92 -1.90
CA VAL A 5 2.16 -5.71 -2.20
C VAL A 5 1.00 -5.55 -1.23
N GLU A 6 0.28 -6.64 -0.96
CA GLU A 6 -0.81 -6.66 0.04
C GLU A 6 -0.29 -6.37 1.45
N SER A 7 0.87 -6.94 1.81
CA SER A 7 1.52 -6.64 3.10
C SER A 7 1.94 -5.17 3.19
N LEU A 8 2.49 -4.60 2.10
CA LEU A 8 2.87 -3.18 2.06
C LEU A 8 1.66 -2.26 2.13
N LYS A 9 0.53 -2.62 1.50
CA LYS A 9 -0.76 -1.91 1.64
C LYS A 9 -1.19 -1.86 3.10
N ARG A 10 -1.26 -3.01 3.77
CA ARG A 10 -1.60 -3.07 5.19
C ARG A 10 -0.62 -2.30 6.08
N LEU A 11 0.67 -2.30 5.75
CA LEU A 11 1.67 -1.52 6.47
C LEU A 11 1.54 0.00 6.22
N TYR A 12 1.14 0.41 5.01
CA TYR A 12 0.86 1.80 4.66
C TYR A 12 -0.39 2.31 5.39
N GLU A 13 -1.47 1.52 5.39
CA GLU A 13 -2.71 1.81 6.14
C GLU A 13 -2.46 1.92 7.65
N ASN A 14 -1.59 1.07 8.20
CA ASN A 14 -1.17 1.14 9.61
C ASN A 14 -0.11 2.23 9.90
N GLY A 15 0.25 3.08 8.93
CA GLY A 15 1.24 4.15 9.08
C GLY A 15 2.69 3.68 9.31
N ARG A 16 2.97 2.38 9.14
CA ARG A 16 4.31 1.78 9.31
C ARG A 16 5.22 2.03 8.10
N VAL A 17 4.63 2.26 6.93
CA VAL A 17 5.32 2.59 5.68
C VAL A 17 4.77 3.89 5.15
N THR A 18 5.63 4.78 4.68
CA THR A 18 5.22 6.07 4.11
C THR A 18 5.29 6.07 2.59
N LYS A 19 4.54 6.99 1.95
CA LYS A 19 4.55 7.19 0.50
C LYS A 19 5.98 7.38 -0.04
N ALA A 20 6.81 8.16 0.67
CA ALA A 20 8.21 8.38 0.32
C ALA A 20 9.04 7.08 0.32
N GLN A 21 8.78 6.15 1.25
CA GLN A 21 9.47 4.86 1.26
C GLN A 21 9.02 3.94 0.11
N LEU A 22 7.74 3.97 -0.24
CA LEU A 22 7.23 3.23 -1.40
C LEU A 22 7.81 3.80 -2.70
N GLN A 23 7.89 5.12 -2.83
CA GLN A 23 8.46 5.79 -3.99
C GLN A 23 9.94 5.41 -4.19
N LYS A 24 10.73 5.36 -3.11
CA LYS A 24 12.12 4.83 -3.17
C LYS A 24 12.20 3.39 -3.65
N ARG A 25 11.18 2.56 -3.38
CA ARG A 25 11.12 1.18 -3.88
C ARG A 25 10.79 1.13 -5.37
N VAL A 26 9.98 2.07 -5.87
CA VAL A 26 9.74 2.28 -7.30
C VAL A 26 11.02 2.70 -8.01
N GLU A 27 11.76 3.66 -7.45
CA GLU A 27 13.06 4.10 -8.00
C GLU A 27 14.08 2.96 -8.06
N LYS A 28 14.08 2.09 -7.04
CA LYS A 28 14.92 0.89 -7.00
C LYS A 28 14.44 -0.25 -7.92
N LYS A 29 13.33 -0.07 -8.66
CA LYS A 29 12.66 -1.10 -9.46
C LYS A 29 12.26 -2.36 -8.66
N THR A 30 12.09 -2.20 -7.36
CA THR A 30 11.60 -3.25 -6.44
C THR A 30 10.09 -3.22 -6.27
N LEU A 31 9.45 -2.18 -6.78
CA LEU A 31 8.01 -1.97 -6.83
C LEU A 31 7.67 -1.33 -8.18
N THR A 32 6.57 -1.72 -8.79
CA THR A 32 6.08 -1.04 -10.01
C THR A 32 5.14 0.12 -9.67
N ILE A 33 4.89 0.99 -10.64
CA ILE A 33 3.97 2.14 -10.46
C ILE A 33 2.54 1.64 -10.19
N ASP A 34 2.09 0.60 -10.88
CA ASP A 34 0.81 -0.06 -10.60
C ASP A 34 0.69 -0.55 -9.15
N GLU A 35 1.72 -1.23 -8.64
CA GLU A 35 1.74 -1.71 -7.25
C GLU A 35 1.78 -0.55 -6.24
N PHE A 36 2.50 0.53 -6.56
CA PHE A 36 2.50 1.75 -5.75
C PHE A 36 1.11 2.37 -5.66
N ASN A 37 0.43 2.53 -6.79
CA ASN A 37 -0.91 3.12 -6.85
C ASN A 37 -1.93 2.26 -6.08
N TYR A 38 -1.81 0.93 -6.19
CA TYR A 38 -2.61 -0.03 -5.45
C TYR A 38 -2.40 0.07 -3.92
N ILE A 39 -1.15 0.24 -3.47
CA ILE A 39 -0.80 0.38 -2.04
C ILE A 39 -1.27 1.72 -1.46
N VAL A 40 -1.07 2.82 -2.20
CA VAL A 40 -1.46 4.17 -1.76
C VAL A 40 -2.99 4.34 -1.77
N GLY A 41 -3.70 3.45 -2.45
CA GLY A 41 -5.16 3.41 -2.42
C GLY A 41 -5.80 4.53 -3.21
N GLU A 42 -5.16 5.00 -4.30
CA GLU A 42 -5.84 5.94 -5.22
C GLU A 42 -7.06 5.32 -5.93
N GLU A 43 -7.31 4.02 -5.79
CA GLU A 43 -8.50 3.38 -6.36
C GLU A 43 -9.61 2.98 -5.36
N GLU A 44 -9.40 2.92 -4.05
CA GLU A 44 -10.50 2.53 -3.15
C GLU A 44 -10.41 3.20 -1.78
N LYS A 45 -11.17 4.29 -1.64
CA LYS A 45 -11.85 4.61 -0.39
C LYS A 45 -12.95 3.57 -0.16
N THR A 46 -12.59 2.41 0.34
CA THR A 46 -13.53 1.51 1.00
C THR A 46 -12.93 1.19 2.37
N GLU A 47 -13.25 2.07 3.32
CA GLU A 47 -13.12 1.80 4.74
C GLU A 47 -13.74 0.42 5.03
N PRO A 48 -13.00 -0.54 5.62
CA PRO A 48 -13.70 -1.53 6.42
C PRO A 48 -14.13 -0.79 7.68
N GLU A 49 -15.39 -0.39 7.73
CA GLU A 49 -16.10 -0.14 8.99
C GLU A 49 -15.79 -1.32 9.92
N GLN A 50 -14.84 -1.13 10.82
CA GLN A 50 -14.72 -1.95 12.01
C GLN A 50 -15.81 -1.48 12.96
N SER A 51 -17.03 -1.91 12.67
CA SER A 51 -18.16 -1.87 13.58
C SER A 51 -18.17 -3.22 14.29
N GLU A 52 -17.41 -3.32 15.39
CA GLU A 52 -17.60 -4.37 16.40
C GLU A 52 -18.97 -4.13 17.05
N GLU A 53 -19.89 -5.09 16.92
CA GLU A 53 -21.14 -5.18 17.70
C GLU A 53 -21.05 -6.33 18.71
#